data_AF-A0A1M4WSV6-F1
#
_entry.id   AF-A0A1M4WSV6-F1
#
_cell.length_a   1.000
_cell.length_b   1.000
_cell.length_c   1.000
_cell.angle_alpha   90.00
_cell.angle_beta   90.00
_cell.angle_gamma   90.00
#
_symmetry.space_group_name_H-M   'P 1'
#
loop_
_entity.id
_entity.type
_entity.pdbx_description
1 polymer ?
#
loop_
_entity_poly.entity_id
_entity_poly.type
_entity_poly.pdbx_seq_one_letter_code
_entity_poly.pdbx_strand_id
1 'polypeptide(L)'
;MILIGIFLLIGILLFLGNKAQKKYYYNTLTLIILIMAIIQAPLFYYYTSGMLAIFQVIPYLSIGVGLSIYLLLPFYKKTDQLKTKFHKFGLTTAITLGLISLLFGSSIVEKLDWVMRRKTRDTIVTNIKHEIQNRKTLNSYNIEKWNFPPISNGRKEIDISKGEKGELTIIFYIDQGFIDHFSAFVYTNDSNELKGFYTFGASVKQLDCNWYRVSQ
;
A
#
# COMPACT_ATOMS: atom_id res chain seq x y z
N MET A 1 8.68 -3.66 15.19
CA MET A 1 8.90 -4.96 15.86
C MET A 1 9.04 -6.15 14.90
N ILE A 2 8.20 -6.30 13.87
CA ILE A 2 8.28 -7.44 12.92
C ILE A 2 9.62 -7.46 12.14
N LEU A 3 10.13 -6.31 11.70
CA LEU A 3 11.44 -6.23 11.02
C LEU A 3 12.60 -6.75 11.88
N ILE A 4 12.61 -6.46 13.19
CA ILE A 4 13.70 -6.87 14.10
C ILE A 4 13.75 -8.40 14.24
N GLY A 5 12.59 -9.06 14.25
CA GLY A 5 12.51 -10.53 14.27
C GLY A 5 13.07 -11.19 13.00
N ILE A 6 12.85 -10.56 11.83
CA ILE A 6 13.42 -11.01 10.56
C ILE A 6 14.94 -10.83 10.54
N PHE A 7 15.47 -9.73 11.09
CA PHE A 7 16.91 -9.48 11.19
C PHE A 7 17.65 -10.50 12.07
N LEU A 8 17.07 -10.86 13.22
CA LEU A 8 17.62 -11.90 14.10
C LEU A 8 17.64 -13.27 13.40
N LEU A 9 16.58 -13.60 12.66
CA LEU A 9 16.49 -14.87 11.92
C LEU A 9 17.53 -14.95 10.78
N ILE A 10 17.70 -13.86 10.01
CA ILE A 10 18.67 -13.78 8.92
C ILE A 10 20.11 -13.83 9.46
N GLY A 11 20.40 -13.14 10.57
CA GLY A 11 21.71 -13.16 11.22
C GLY A 11 22.11 -14.54 11.74
N ILE A 12 21.17 -15.28 12.34
CA ILE A 12 21.39 -16.66 12.80
C ILE A 12 21.62 -17.61 11.62
N LEU A 13 20.87 -17.46 10.53
CA LEU A 13 21.04 -18.28 9.32
C LEU A 13 22.34 -17.98 8.56
N LEU A 14 22.88 -16.76 8.65
CA LEU A 14 24.18 -16.38 8.06
C LEU A 14 25.37 -17.05 8.78
N PHE A 15 25.24 -17.34 10.09
CA PHE A 15 26.34 -17.80 10.92
C PHE A 15 26.51 -19.34 10.95
N LEU A 16 25.49 -20.10 10.55
CA LEU A 16 25.45 -21.56 10.68
C LEU A 16 25.18 -22.23 9.32
N GLY A 17 26.21 -22.78 8.65
CA GLY A 17 25.93 -23.59 7.45
C GLY A 17 27.09 -24.26 6.70
N ASN A 18 27.19 -25.59 6.83
CA ASN A 18 27.96 -26.50 5.98
C ASN A 18 27.49 -26.43 4.49
N LYS A 19 28.29 -26.85 3.49
CA LYS A 19 27.96 -26.72 2.04
C LYS A 19 26.58 -27.26 1.64
N ALA A 20 26.12 -28.36 2.24
CA ALA A 20 24.77 -28.91 2.01
C ALA A 20 23.65 -28.01 2.58
N GLN A 21 23.88 -27.43 3.76
CA GLN A 21 22.95 -26.45 4.37
C GLN A 21 22.90 -25.14 3.58
N LYS A 22 23.99 -24.76 2.88
CA LYS A 22 24.01 -23.57 2.02
C LYS A 22 23.00 -23.61 0.87
N LYS A 23 22.68 -24.80 0.35
CA LYS A 23 21.64 -24.96 -0.69
C LYS A 23 20.24 -24.61 -0.16
N TYR A 24 19.90 -25.15 1.01
CA TYR A 24 18.63 -24.86 1.68
C TYR A 24 18.55 -23.40 2.11
N TYR A 25 19.68 -22.83 2.55
CA TYR A 25 19.79 -21.43 2.90
C TYR A 25 19.42 -20.50 1.73
N TYR A 26 19.97 -20.70 0.53
CA TYR A 26 19.60 -19.89 -0.64
C TYR A 26 18.12 -20.02 -1.02
N ASN A 27 17.53 -21.22 -0.90
CA ASN A 27 16.10 -21.41 -1.12
C ASN A 27 15.26 -20.65 -0.09
N THR A 28 15.62 -20.71 1.20
CA THR A 28 14.91 -19.97 2.26
C THR A 28 14.97 -18.47 2.01
N LEU A 29 16.15 -17.93 1.71
CA LEU A 29 16.29 -16.52 1.36
C LEU A 29 15.50 -16.15 0.09
N THR A 30 15.49 -17.02 -0.93
CA THR A 30 14.69 -16.82 -2.13
C THR A 30 13.19 -16.73 -1.80
N LEU A 31 12.71 -17.60 -0.90
CA LEU A 31 11.33 -17.56 -0.44
C LEU A 31 11.01 -16.26 0.30
N ILE A 32 11.92 -15.77 1.14
CA ILE A 32 11.77 -14.49 1.85
C ILE A 32 11.63 -13.34 0.85
N ILE A 33 12.51 -13.23 -0.15
CA ILE A 33 12.41 -12.14 -1.12
C ILE A 33 11.15 -12.25 -1.99
N LEU A 34 10.67 -13.47 -2.24
CA LEU A 34 9.44 -13.70 -3.00
C LEU A 34 8.22 -13.22 -2.22
N ILE A 35 8.15 -13.56 -0.92
CA ILE A 35 7.11 -13.07 -0.02
C ILE A 35 7.16 -11.55 0.03
N MET A 36 8.35 -10.95 0.19
CA MET A 36 8.54 -9.50 0.14
C MET A 36 7.95 -8.93 -1.16
N ALA A 37 8.38 -9.41 -2.33
CA ALA A 37 7.91 -8.93 -3.62
C ALA A 37 6.37 -8.98 -3.76
N ILE A 38 5.72 -10.03 -3.27
CA ILE A 38 4.25 -10.18 -3.30
C ILE A 38 3.56 -9.15 -2.40
N ILE A 39 4.04 -8.95 -1.18
CA ILE A 39 3.40 -8.03 -0.22
C ILE A 39 3.76 -6.57 -0.45
N GLN A 40 4.78 -6.27 -1.25
CA GLN A 40 5.33 -4.92 -1.41
C GLN A 40 4.27 -3.89 -1.84
N ALA A 41 3.50 -4.17 -2.90
CA ALA A 41 2.49 -3.24 -3.41
C ALA A 41 1.37 -2.94 -2.39
N PRO A 42 0.69 -3.95 -1.80
CA PRO A 42 -0.32 -3.67 -0.79
C PRO A 42 0.27 -3.05 0.48
N LEU A 43 1.49 -3.44 0.87
CA LEU A 43 2.15 -2.84 2.02
C LEU A 43 2.36 -1.33 1.83
N PHE A 44 2.89 -0.93 0.67
CA PHE A 44 3.12 0.48 0.39
C PHE A 44 1.80 1.24 0.24
N TYR A 45 0.86 0.71 -0.52
CA TYR A 45 -0.43 1.37 -0.74
C TYR A 45 -1.23 1.63 0.57
N TYR A 46 -1.28 0.66 1.48
CA TYR A 46 -2.13 0.76 2.68
C TYR A 46 -1.44 1.30 3.93
N TYR A 47 -0.11 1.21 4.02
CA TYR A 47 0.60 1.45 5.28
C TYR A 47 1.74 2.46 5.17
N THR A 48 2.09 2.88 3.96
CA THR A 48 3.05 3.96 3.74
C THR A 48 2.28 5.19 3.27
N SER A 49 2.37 6.27 4.03
CA SER A 49 1.82 7.58 3.66
C SER A 49 2.70 8.68 4.23
N GLY A 50 2.77 9.79 3.51
CA GLY A 50 3.55 10.97 3.88
C GLY A 50 5.01 10.72 4.24
N MET A 51 5.54 11.47 5.22
CA MET A 51 6.96 11.41 5.61
C MET A 51 7.37 10.02 6.10
N LEU A 52 6.46 9.30 6.75
CA LEU A 52 6.71 7.97 7.29
C LEU A 52 7.01 6.97 6.18
N ALA A 53 6.54 7.21 4.96
CA ALA A 53 6.86 6.38 3.80
C ALA A 53 8.37 6.31 3.56
N ILE A 54 9.12 7.42 3.72
CA ILE A 54 10.58 7.44 3.53
C ILE A 54 11.27 6.45 4.48
N PHE A 55 10.90 6.49 5.76
CA PHE A 55 11.47 5.64 6.81
C PHE A 55 11.06 4.17 6.72
N GLN A 56 10.02 3.84 5.95
CA GLN A 56 9.53 2.47 5.79
C GLN A 56 9.95 1.87 4.44
N VAL A 57 9.76 2.60 3.34
CA VAL A 57 10.05 2.19 1.97
C VAL A 57 11.55 2.05 1.74
N ILE A 58 12.37 3.02 2.17
CA ILE A 58 13.81 2.98 1.91
C ILE A 58 14.47 1.75 2.56
N PRO A 59 14.28 1.47 3.87
CA PRO A 59 14.86 0.27 4.47
C PRO A 59 14.33 -1.02 3.83
N TYR A 60 13.03 -1.07 3.52
CA TYR A 60 12.42 -2.23 2.87
C TYR A 60 13.07 -2.53 1.51
N LEU A 61 13.17 -1.51 0.64
CA LEU A 61 13.78 -1.64 -0.68
C LEU A 61 15.28 -1.95 -0.57
N SER A 62 16.00 -1.33 0.36
CA SER A 62 17.42 -1.59 0.58
C SER A 62 17.68 -3.05 0.95
N ILE A 63 16.84 -3.62 1.83
CA ILE A 63 16.91 -5.04 2.19
C ILE A 63 16.58 -5.92 0.98
N GLY A 64 15.50 -5.62 0.25
CA GLY A 64 15.09 -6.40 -0.92
C GLY A 64 16.15 -6.43 -2.02
N VAL A 65 16.73 -5.27 -2.34
CA VAL A 65 17.81 -5.13 -3.32
C VAL A 65 19.10 -5.80 -2.82
N GLY A 66 19.50 -5.55 -1.57
CA GLY A 66 20.69 -6.15 -0.98
C GLY A 66 20.63 -7.69 -0.96
N LEU A 67 19.49 -8.26 -0.55
CA LEU A 67 19.27 -9.70 -0.59
C LEU A 67 19.27 -10.23 -2.04
N SER A 68 18.66 -9.53 -2.98
CA SER A 68 18.65 -9.93 -4.39
C SER A 68 20.07 -9.96 -4.97
N ILE A 69 20.89 -8.94 -4.72
CA ILE A 69 22.31 -8.90 -5.12
C ILE A 69 23.08 -10.05 -4.49
N TYR A 70 22.89 -10.29 -3.19
CA TYR A 70 23.54 -11.38 -2.48
C TYR A 70 23.16 -12.76 -3.07
N LEU A 71 21.89 -12.97 -3.39
CA LEU A 71 21.38 -14.19 -4.02
C LEU A 71 21.85 -14.37 -5.47
N LEU A 72 22.29 -13.31 -6.14
CA LEU A 72 22.92 -13.40 -7.46
C LEU A 72 24.39 -13.83 -7.41
N LEU A 73 25.10 -13.67 -6.27
CA LEU A 73 26.52 -14.03 -6.15
C LEU A 73 26.85 -15.48 -6.53
N PRO A 74 26.05 -16.51 -6.14
CA PRO A 74 26.30 -17.90 -6.53
C PRO A 74 26.20 -18.12 -8.04
N PHE A 75 25.53 -17.25 -8.79
CA PHE A 75 25.41 -17.33 -10.25
C PHE A 75 26.68 -16.84 -10.94
N TYR A 76 27.30 -15.80 -10.40
CA TYR A 76 28.55 -15.24 -10.89
C TYR A 76 29.76 -16.13 -10.53
N LYS A 77 29.82 -16.62 -9.29
CA LYS A 77 30.84 -17.59 -8.88
C LYS A 77 30.48 -18.93 -9.52
N LYS A 78 31.45 -19.71 -10.03
CA LYS A 78 31.23 -21.06 -10.62
C LYS A 78 30.80 -22.11 -9.56
N THR A 79 29.81 -21.77 -8.74
CA THR A 79 29.27 -22.55 -7.62
C THR A 79 27.97 -23.25 -8.02
N ASP A 80 27.98 -23.98 -9.13
CA ASP A 80 26.78 -24.61 -9.68
C ASP A 80 26.13 -25.62 -8.73
N GLN A 81 26.91 -26.24 -7.85
CA GLN A 81 26.44 -27.17 -6.82
C GLN A 81 25.49 -26.53 -5.79
N LEU A 82 25.52 -25.20 -5.64
CA LEU A 82 24.66 -24.45 -4.70
C LEU A 82 23.34 -23.99 -5.34
N LYS A 83 23.18 -24.14 -6.66
CA LYS A 83 22.05 -23.61 -7.43
C LYS A 83 20.95 -24.67 -7.54
N THR A 84 19.78 -24.40 -6.94
CA THR A 84 18.60 -25.25 -7.12
C THR A 84 17.69 -24.68 -8.21
N LYS A 85 16.85 -25.52 -8.83
CA LYS A 85 15.83 -25.04 -9.78
C LYS A 85 14.92 -23.98 -9.13
N PHE A 86 14.54 -24.19 -7.88
CA PHE A 86 13.75 -23.24 -7.09
C PHE A 86 14.47 -21.91 -6.88
N HIS A 87 15.75 -21.93 -6.51
CA HIS A 87 16.55 -20.71 -6.34
C HIS A 87 16.58 -19.91 -7.64
N LYS A 88 16.87 -20.54 -8.78
CA LYS A 88 16.90 -19.87 -10.09
C LYS A 88 15.55 -19.23 -10.42
N PHE A 89 14.49 -20.03 -10.44
CA PHE A 89 13.18 -19.57 -10.87
C PHE A 89 12.53 -18.61 -9.87
N GLY A 90 12.66 -18.89 -8.57
CA GLY A 90 12.14 -18.07 -7.49
C GLY A 90 12.80 -16.70 -7.44
N LEU A 91 14.12 -16.62 -7.62
CA LEU A 91 14.84 -15.35 -7.65
C LEU A 91 14.42 -14.49 -8.85
N THR A 92 14.38 -15.07 -10.05
CA THR A 92 13.92 -14.35 -11.26
C THR A 92 12.49 -13.86 -11.10
N THR A 93 11.59 -14.71 -10.58
CA THR A 93 10.20 -14.34 -10.31
C THR A 93 10.11 -13.23 -9.28
N ALA A 94 10.84 -13.32 -8.17
CA ALA A 94 10.83 -12.32 -7.11
C ALA A 94 11.33 -10.95 -7.60
N ILE A 95 12.41 -10.92 -8.38
CA ILE A 95 12.91 -9.66 -8.98
C ILE A 95 11.86 -9.08 -9.92
N THR A 96 11.29 -9.90 -10.80
CA THR A 96 10.28 -9.46 -11.78
C THR A 96 9.03 -8.92 -11.07
N LEU A 97 8.50 -9.64 -10.09
CA LEU A 97 7.36 -9.21 -9.28
C LEU A 97 7.69 -7.94 -8.48
N GLY A 98 8.88 -7.86 -7.88
CA GLY A 98 9.33 -6.68 -7.15
C GLY A 98 9.38 -5.44 -8.02
N LEU A 99 9.87 -5.56 -9.27
CA LEU A 99 9.88 -4.48 -10.25
C LEU A 99 8.47 -4.08 -10.70
N ILE A 100 7.60 -5.05 -11.03
CA ILE A 100 6.20 -4.77 -11.39
C ILE A 100 5.47 -4.07 -10.23
N SER A 101 5.68 -4.57 -9.01
CA SER A 101 5.13 -4.02 -7.77
C SER A 101 5.60 -2.59 -7.51
N LEU A 102 6.87 -2.28 -7.81
CA LEU A 102 7.42 -0.93 -7.64
C LEU A 102 6.89 0.06 -8.69
N LEU A 103 6.79 -0.38 -9.95
CA LEU A 103 6.40 0.49 -11.06
C LEU A 103 4.89 0.67 -11.21
N PHE A 104 4.12 -0.38 -10.94
CA PHE A 104 2.68 -0.42 -11.24
C PHE A 104 1.83 -0.85 -10.04
N GLY A 105 2.45 -1.24 -8.92
CA GLY A 105 1.75 -1.83 -7.78
C GLY A 105 0.70 -0.91 -7.18
N SER A 106 0.98 0.39 -7.05
CA SER A 106 0.02 1.37 -6.52
C SER A 106 -1.27 1.40 -7.35
N SER A 107 -1.16 1.51 -8.68
CA SER A 107 -2.32 1.54 -9.56
C SER A 107 -3.10 0.23 -9.59
N ILE A 108 -2.41 -0.92 -9.53
CA ILE A 108 -3.05 -2.23 -9.47
C ILE A 108 -3.83 -2.38 -8.16
N VAL A 109 -3.19 -2.06 -7.03
CA VAL A 109 -3.81 -2.18 -5.71
C VAL A 109 -4.95 -1.17 -5.55
N GLU A 110 -4.81 0.07 -6.03
CA GLU A 110 -5.88 1.08 -6.02
C GLU A 110 -7.12 0.59 -6.76
N LYS A 111 -6.94 0.01 -7.95
CA LYS A 111 -8.05 -0.53 -8.74
C LYS A 111 -8.74 -1.70 -8.03
N LEU A 112 -7.96 -2.61 -7.45
CA LEU A 112 -8.50 -3.73 -6.68
C LEU A 112 -9.23 -3.24 -5.42
N ASP A 113 -8.64 -2.29 -4.70
CA ASP A 113 -9.23 -1.65 -3.53
C ASP A 113 -10.59 -1.05 -3.85
N TRP A 114 -10.66 -0.24 -4.91
CA TRP A 114 -11.91 0.36 -5.37
C TRP A 114 -12.97 -0.72 -5.60
N VAL A 115 -12.68 -1.71 -6.45
CA VAL A 115 -13.65 -2.74 -6.83
C VAL A 115 -14.10 -3.58 -5.64
N MET A 116 -13.18 -4.02 -4.78
CA MET A 116 -13.49 -4.92 -3.68
C MET A 116 -14.20 -4.23 -2.51
N ARG A 117 -13.90 -2.95 -2.25
CA ARG A 117 -14.36 -2.24 -1.04
C ARG A 117 -15.32 -1.09 -1.29
N ARG A 118 -15.76 -0.89 -2.54
CA ARG A 118 -16.80 0.10 -2.87
C ARG A 118 -18.05 -0.06 -2.01
N LYS A 119 -18.60 -1.28 -1.91
CA LYS A 119 -19.83 -1.53 -1.13
C LYS A 119 -19.69 -1.11 0.33
N THR A 120 -18.53 -1.38 0.93
CA THR A 120 -18.22 -0.94 2.30
C THR A 120 -18.23 0.58 2.41
N ARG A 121 -17.66 1.29 1.43
CA ARG A 121 -17.70 2.76 1.39
C ARG A 121 -19.13 3.29 1.21
N ASP A 122 -19.94 2.66 0.35
CA ASP A 122 -21.35 3.03 0.17
C ASP A 122 -22.16 2.85 1.48
N THR A 123 -21.90 1.78 2.24
CA THR A 123 -22.49 1.60 3.58
C THR A 123 -22.07 2.71 4.54
N ILE A 124 -20.79 3.08 4.56
CA ILE A 124 -20.28 4.16 5.41
C ILE A 124 -20.92 5.50 5.03
N VAL A 125 -21.00 5.82 3.74
CA VAL A 125 -21.68 7.03 3.24
C VAL A 125 -23.15 7.07 3.69
N THR A 126 -23.85 5.94 3.64
CA THR A 126 -25.24 5.84 4.09
C THR A 126 -25.37 6.08 5.59
N ASN A 127 -24.47 5.50 6.39
CA ASN A 127 -24.44 5.70 7.84
C ASN A 127 -24.16 7.16 8.20
N ILE A 128 -23.18 7.79 7.54
CA ILE A 128 -22.85 9.21 7.72
C ILE A 128 -24.06 10.09 7.41
N LYS A 129 -24.75 9.85 6.28
CA LYS A 129 -25.95 10.61 5.92
C LYS A 129 -27.04 10.51 6.99
N HIS A 130 -27.28 9.31 7.53
CA HIS A 130 -28.25 9.10 8.60
C HIS A 130 -27.82 9.79 9.91
N GLU A 131 -26.54 9.77 10.26
CA GLU A 131 -26.04 10.46 11.45
C GLU A 131 -26.14 11.98 11.34
N ILE A 132 -25.87 12.56 10.16
CA ILE A 132 -25.98 14.00 9.91
C ILE A 132 -27.44 14.47 9.96
N GLN A 133 -28.40 13.64 9.55
CA GLN A 133 -29.82 13.96 9.72
C GLN A 133 -30.19 14.09 11.21
N ASN A 134 -29.53 13.33 12.08
CA ASN A 134 -29.80 13.28 13.51
C ASN A 134 -28.90 14.23 14.34
N ARG A 135 -27.79 14.73 13.79
CA ARG A 135 -26.81 15.59 14.47
C ARG A 135 -26.51 16.84 13.66
N LYS A 136 -26.60 18.03 14.28
CA LYS A 136 -26.40 19.32 13.58
C LYS A 136 -24.98 19.51 13.01
N THR A 137 -23.95 18.86 13.56
CA THR A 137 -22.56 18.99 13.10
C THR A 137 -21.83 17.64 13.18
N LEU A 138 -21.24 17.22 12.06
CA LEU A 138 -20.34 16.06 11.97
C LEU A 138 -19.26 16.40 10.92
N ASN A 139 -18.04 16.64 11.39
CA ASN A 139 -16.91 17.04 10.53
C ASN A 139 -15.96 15.87 10.23
N SER A 140 -16.03 14.79 11.03
CA SER A 140 -15.29 13.56 10.77
C SER A 140 -16.05 12.33 11.25
N TYR A 141 -15.77 11.18 10.63
CA TYR A 141 -16.35 9.89 10.99
C TYR A 141 -15.24 8.90 11.32
N ASN A 142 -15.26 8.35 12.53
CA ASN A 142 -14.27 7.39 13.00
C ASN A 142 -14.70 5.98 12.62
N ILE A 143 -13.88 5.29 11.81
CA ILE A 143 -14.13 3.91 11.44
C ILE A 143 -13.74 3.02 12.62
N GLU A 144 -14.58 2.04 12.98
CA GLU A 144 -14.27 1.08 14.05
C GLU A 144 -12.84 0.52 13.94
N LYS A 145 -12.19 0.34 15.10
CA LYS A 145 -10.74 0.14 15.25
C LYS A 145 -10.12 -1.05 14.50
N TRP A 146 -10.91 -1.93 13.88
CA TRP A 146 -10.49 -3.19 13.27
C TRP A 146 -10.86 -3.32 11.78
N ASN A 147 -10.46 -2.33 10.97
CA ASN A 147 -10.57 -2.44 9.51
C ASN A 147 -9.19 -2.74 8.90
N PHE A 148 -8.97 -3.99 8.50
CA PHE A 148 -7.72 -4.45 7.88
C PHE A 148 -8.02 -5.02 6.49
N PRO A 149 -7.46 -4.45 5.40
CA PRO A 149 -6.67 -3.22 5.33
C PRO A 149 -7.49 -1.93 5.63
N PRO A 150 -6.86 -0.79 5.96
CA PRO A 150 -7.55 0.46 6.28
C PRO A 150 -8.39 0.99 5.10
N ILE A 151 -9.62 1.43 5.35
CA ILE A 151 -10.53 2.00 4.32
C ILE A 151 -10.14 3.43 3.93
N SER A 152 -9.59 4.19 4.88
CA SER A 152 -9.01 5.54 4.69
C SER A 152 -7.60 5.51 5.31
N ASN A 153 -6.60 5.97 4.58
CA ASN A 153 -5.18 5.96 4.95
C ASN A 153 -4.72 7.39 5.30
N GLY A 154 -3.90 7.54 6.34
CA GLY A 154 -3.38 8.83 6.80
C GLY A 154 -3.87 9.24 8.18
N ARG A 155 -5.17 9.10 8.48
CA ARG A 155 -5.77 9.15 9.83
C ARG A 155 -6.99 8.22 9.87
N LYS A 156 -7.37 7.68 11.04
CA LYS A 156 -8.54 6.77 11.20
C LYS A 156 -9.90 7.45 10.95
N GLU A 157 -9.88 8.64 10.39
CA GLU A 157 -11.01 9.52 10.23
C GLU A 157 -11.29 9.71 8.74
N ILE A 158 -12.57 9.66 8.40
CA ILE A 158 -13.10 10.07 7.11
C ILE A 158 -13.50 11.53 7.26
N ASP A 159 -13.00 12.39 6.39
CA ASP A 159 -13.33 13.81 6.42
C ASP A 159 -14.69 14.05 5.79
N ILE A 160 -15.49 14.90 6.43
CA ILE A 160 -16.84 15.24 6.01
C ILE A 160 -16.96 16.75 5.91
N SER A 161 -17.30 17.26 4.73
CA SER A 161 -17.66 18.66 4.52
C SER A 161 -19.10 18.79 4.05
N LYS A 162 -19.75 19.88 4.45
CA LYS A 162 -21.13 20.20 4.11
C LYS A 162 -21.16 21.53 3.36
N GLY A 163 -21.73 21.51 2.16
CA GLY A 163 -21.97 22.70 1.33
C GLY A 163 -23.08 23.58 1.91
N GLU A 164 -23.17 24.82 1.43
CA GLU A 164 -24.13 25.81 1.93
C GLU A 164 -25.59 25.38 1.77
N LYS A 165 -25.93 24.58 0.75
CA LYS A 165 -27.30 24.08 0.52
C LYS A 165 -27.51 22.69 1.10
N GLY A 166 -26.59 22.23 1.94
CA GLY A 166 -26.63 20.92 2.57
C GLY A 166 -26.14 19.78 1.69
N GLU A 167 -25.43 20.08 0.61
CA GLU A 167 -24.63 19.09 -0.10
C GLU A 167 -23.57 18.49 0.83
N LEU A 168 -23.16 17.25 0.56
CA LEU A 168 -22.31 16.44 1.42
C LEU A 168 -21.15 15.90 0.60
N THR A 169 -19.94 16.17 1.07
CA THR A 169 -18.70 15.61 0.56
C THR A 169 -18.07 14.75 1.64
N ILE A 170 -17.67 13.53 1.27
CA ILE A 170 -17.05 12.54 2.16
C ILE A 170 -15.77 12.06 1.49
N ILE A 171 -14.63 12.22 2.18
CA ILE A 171 -13.30 11.97 1.64
C ILE A 171 -12.67 10.75 2.32
N PHE A 172 -12.38 9.73 1.52
CA PHE A 172 -11.65 8.54 1.92
C PHE A 172 -10.23 8.62 1.37
N TYR A 173 -9.27 8.99 2.21
CA TYR A 173 -7.89 9.14 1.78
C TYR A 173 -7.26 7.80 1.40
N ILE A 174 -6.49 7.80 0.32
CA ILE A 174 -5.64 6.71 -0.14
C ILE A 174 -4.19 7.02 0.29
N ASP A 175 -3.77 8.27 0.12
CA ASP A 175 -2.52 8.83 0.63
C ASP A 175 -2.75 10.29 0.99
N GLN A 176 -2.35 10.71 2.20
CA GLN A 176 -2.38 12.11 2.64
C GLN A 176 -1.11 12.87 2.26
N GLY A 177 -0.12 12.17 1.68
CA GLY A 177 1.16 12.71 1.24
C GLY A 177 1.94 13.46 2.32
N PHE A 178 2.95 14.20 1.88
CA PHE A 178 3.87 14.94 2.76
C PHE A 178 4.05 16.40 2.32
N ILE A 179 3.91 16.71 1.03
CA ILE A 179 4.08 18.04 0.43
C ILE A 179 3.06 18.16 -0.71
N ASP A 180 1.94 18.85 -0.51
CA ASP A 180 0.89 19.19 -1.49
C ASP A 180 0.40 18.07 -2.42
N HIS A 181 0.63 16.82 -2.02
CA HIS A 181 0.19 15.64 -2.72
C HIS A 181 -0.81 14.90 -1.85
N PHE A 182 -1.94 14.54 -2.42
CA PHE A 182 -2.86 13.62 -1.78
C PHE A 182 -3.63 12.83 -2.84
N SER A 183 -4.13 11.67 -2.45
CA SER A 183 -5.07 10.91 -3.26
C SER A 183 -6.22 10.42 -2.40
N ALA A 184 -7.43 10.42 -2.96
CA ALA A 184 -8.62 10.04 -2.24
C ALA A 184 -9.72 9.52 -3.17
N PHE A 185 -10.57 8.66 -2.60
CA PHE A 185 -11.92 8.41 -3.12
C PHE A 185 -12.86 9.40 -2.46
N VAL A 186 -13.55 10.20 -3.28
CA VAL A 186 -14.45 11.25 -2.82
C VAL A 186 -15.87 10.91 -3.23
N TYR A 187 -16.77 10.82 -2.26
CA TYR A 187 -18.20 10.85 -2.51
C TYR A 187 -18.67 12.30 -2.38
N THR A 188 -19.30 12.87 -3.40
CA THR A 188 -19.91 14.20 -3.29
C THR A 188 -21.12 14.36 -4.19
N ASN A 189 -22.15 15.05 -3.67
CA ASN A 189 -23.23 15.61 -4.47
C ASN A 189 -23.11 17.13 -4.66
N ASP A 190 -21.99 17.73 -4.25
CA ASP A 190 -21.67 19.14 -4.46
C ASP A 190 -20.82 19.33 -5.72
N SER A 191 -21.39 19.94 -6.74
CA SER A 191 -20.67 20.28 -7.97
C SER A 191 -19.62 21.39 -7.79
N ASN A 192 -19.74 22.22 -6.75
CA ASN A 192 -18.79 23.30 -6.47
C ASN A 192 -17.53 22.78 -5.78
N GLU A 193 -17.66 21.78 -4.92
CA GLU A 193 -16.49 21.14 -4.29
C GLU A 193 -15.56 20.52 -5.34
N LEU A 194 -16.14 19.92 -6.39
CA LEU A 194 -15.38 19.41 -7.53
C LEU A 194 -14.57 20.51 -8.22
N LYS A 195 -15.14 21.71 -8.39
CA LYS A 195 -14.42 22.89 -8.93
C LYS A 195 -13.28 23.32 -8.03
N GLY A 196 -13.45 23.21 -6.71
CA GLY A 196 -12.39 23.43 -5.73
C GLY A 196 -11.17 22.56 -6.05
N PHE A 197 -11.35 21.25 -6.18
CA PHE A 197 -10.26 20.32 -6.51
C PHE A 197 -9.55 20.67 -7.82
N TYR A 198 -10.28 21.02 -8.88
CA TYR A 198 -9.67 21.46 -10.14
C TYR A 198 -8.85 22.75 -9.98
N THR A 199 -9.34 23.70 -9.18
CA THR A 199 -8.67 24.99 -8.95
C THR A 199 -7.32 24.82 -8.23
N PHE A 200 -7.21 23.81 -7.38
CA PHE A 200 -5.95 23.44 -6.72
C PHE A 200 -5.04 22.54 -7.57
N GLY A 201 -5.39 22.30 -8.84
CA GLY A 201 -4.58 21.51 -9.77
C GLY A 201 -4.73 20.00 -9.61
N ALA A 202 -5.73 19.53 -8.86
CA ALA A 202 -5.95 18.09 -8.69
C ALA A 202 -6.56 17.46 -9.96
N SER A 203 -6.08 16.27 -10.30
CA SER A 203 -6.70 15.38 -11.28
C SER A 203 -7.93 14.73 -10.67
N VAL A 204 -9.11 15.05 -11.21
CA VAL A 204 -10.39 14.44 -10.82
C VAL A 204 -10.86 13.49 -11.90
N LYS A 205 -11.08 12.22 -11.55
CA LYS A 205 -11.64 11.20 -12.43
C LYS A 205 -12.92 10.65 -11.84
N GLN A 206 -14.03 10.74 -12.57
CA GLN A 206 -15.27 10.10 -12.14
C GLN A 206 -15.14 8.58 -12.19
N LEU A 207 -15.54 7.91 -11.11
CA LEU A 207 -15.54 6.45 -10.98
C LEU A 207 -16.95 5.87 -11.12
N ASP A 208 -17.95 6.56 -10.56
CA ASP A 208 -19.37 6.21 -10.62
C ASP A 208 -20.23 7.45 -10.28
N CYS A 209 -21.55 7.29 -10.18
CA CYS A 209 -22.48 8.31 -9.72
C CYS A 209 -22.05 8.85 -8.35
N ASN A 210 -21.76 10.16 -8.29
CA ASN A 210 -21.26 10.89 -7.11
C ASN A 210 -19.92 10.40 -6.54
N TRP A 211 -19.22 9.48 -7.23
CA TRP A 211 -17.93 8.94 -6.79
C TRP A 211 -16.81 9.38 -7.71
N TYR A 212 -15.75 9.93 -7.12
CA TYR A 212 -14.61 10.50 -7.83
C TYR A 212 -13.30 10.01 -7.22
N ARG A 213 -12.29 9.86 -8.07
CA ARG A 213 -10.89 9.68 -7.70
C ARG A 213 -10.21 11.03 -7.85
N VAL A 214 -9.74 11.59 -6.75
CA VAL A 214 -9.01 12.86 -6.72
C VAL A 214 -7.56 12.56 -6.42
N SER A 215 -6.65 13.19 -7.15
CA SER A 215 -5.20 13.07 -6.96
C SER A 215 -4.54 14.41 -7.25
N GLN A 216 -3.76 14.92 -6.31
CA GLN A 216 -2.96 16.14 -6.43
C GLN A 216 -1.47 15.78 -6.42
#